data_AF-V8C5C5-F1
#
_entry.id   AF-V8C5C5-F1
#
_cell.length_a   1.000
_cell.length_b   1.000
_cell.length_c   1.000
_cell.angle_alpha   90.00
_cell.angle_beta   90.00
_cell.angle_gamma   90.00
#
_symmetry.space_group_name_H-M   'P 1'
#
loop_
_entity.id
_entity.type
_entity.pdbx_description
1 polymer ?
#
loop_
_entity_poly.entity_id
_entity_poly.type
_entity_poly.pdbx_seq_one_letter_code
_entity_poly.pdbx_strand_id
1 'polypeptide(L)'
;MSRLAKIVRISLLVFAANLVCAKNLTISEVRIHIEEIKESSKLANSKVIDTMSYNSPLDLVYNPCFQHYATVMNKTEQKLIEYIRYNHTTHPNVPNGRYVAYFIKIGKAEYDKCIAKLKNESEKERKRQAEQAKRELEQARQAKIQQEQQEKIQNDFIKKMEKEGKVVAYFGDNSENRLIYKEYYENDEKITELFDKESGTELKSKARFYPSGLLKYKEEYSDGKINEKYIYDSNGKLVKKYEYNFNGKLLEKYYDSNGKLVEGYEYDSDGKLSKKYFYLDGDIVHEVIYE
;
A
#
# COMPACT_ATOMS: atom_id res chain seq x y z
N MET A 1 -22.40 17.45 49.42
CA MET A 1 -22.87 17.88 48.07
C MET A 1 -24.28 18.40 48.19
N SER A 2 -24.52 19.66 47.79
CA SER A 2 -25.86 20.27 47.77
C SER A 2 -26.81 19.50 46.84
N ARG A 3 -28.12 19.61 47.06
CA ARG A 3 -29.14 19.02 46.16
C ARG A 3 -28.95 19.46 44.71
N LEU A 4 -28.50 20.70 44.49
CA LEU A 4 -28.21 21.27 43.18
C LEU A 4 -27.07 20.52 42.46
N ALA A 5 -25.98 20.21 43.16
CA ALA A 5 -24.85 19.47 42.59
C ALA A 5 -25.24 18.05 42.14
N LYS A 6 -26.21 17.42 42.82
CA LYS A 6 -26.75 16.11 42.40
C LYS A 6 -27.61 16.23 41.13
N ILE A 7 -28.41 17.30 41.01
CA ILE A 7 -29.26 17.54 39.83
C ILE A 7 -28.40 17.81 38.59
N VAL A 8 -27.41 18.70 38.70
CA VAL A 8 -26.49 19.04 37.59
C VAL A 8 -25.74 17.80 37.10
N ARG A 9 -25.27 16.95 38.03
CA ARG A 9 -24.57 15.70 37.70
C ARG A 9 -25.48 14.69 36.98
N ILE A 10 -26.76 14.62 37.35
CA ILE A 10 -27.74 13.74 36.68
C ILE A 10 -28.05 14.28 35.28
N SER A 11 -28.28 15.58 35.11
CA SER A 11 -28.52 16.20 33.80
C SER A 11 -27.36 16.02 32.83
N LEU A 12 -26.12 16.12 33.32
CA LEU A 12 -24.91 15.85 32.53
C LEU A 12 -24.78 14.38 32.10
N LEU A 13 -25.16 13.44 32.97
CA LEU A 13 -25.14 12.01 32.64
C LEU A 13 -26.22 11.66 31.60
N VAL A 14 -27.40 12.27 31.69
CA VAL A 14 -28.46 12.13 30.68
C VAL A 14 -28.02 12.75 29.35
N PHE A 15 -27.37 13.92 29.37
CA PHE A 15 -26.82 14.57 28.18
C PHE A 15 -25.78 13.70 27.46
N ALA A 16 -24.84 13.13 28.22
CA ALA A 16 -23.82 12.24 27.67
C ALA A 16 -24.41 10.94 27.08
N ALA A 17 -25.42 10.35 27.75
CA ALA A 17 -26.11 9.16 27.25
C ALA A 17 -26.85 9.42 25.92
N ASN A 18 -27.47 10.59 25.78
CA ASN A 18 -28.16 10.97 24.54
C ASN A 18 -27.18 11.25 23.39
N LEU A 19 -25.98 11.78 23.67
CA LEU A 19 -24.92 11.96 22.66
C LEU A 19 -24.40 10.63 22.08
N VAL A 20 -24.27 9.60 22.92
CA VAL A 20 -23.90 8.23 22.51
C VAL A 20 -24.94 7.66 21.54
N CYS A 21 -26.22 7.81 21.88
CA CYS A 21 -27.32 7.27 21.08
C CYS A 21 -27.57 8.01 19.77
N ALA A 22 -27.35 9.33 19.72
CA ALA A 22 -27.70 10.15 18.56
C ALA A 22 -26.62 10.18 17.47
N LYS A 23 -25.34 10.00 17.81
CA LYS A 23 -24.23 10.25 16.89
C LYS A 23 -23.42 9.02 16.46
N ASN A 24 -23.81 7.80 16.86
CA ASN A 24 -23.01 6.58 16.65
C ASN A 24 -21.55 6.75 17.09
N LEU A 25 -21.32 7.54 18.15
CA LEU A 25 -19.97 7.78 18.66
C LEU A 25 -19.43 6.48 19.27
N THR A 26 -18.18 6.19 18.96
CA THR A 26 -17.44 5.11 19.59
C THR A 26 -17.26 5.40 21.08
N ILE A 27 -17.12 4.35 21.90
CA ILE A 27 -16.91 4.49 23.36
C ILE A 27 -15.69 5.38 23.67
N SER A 28 -14.67 5.38 22.80
CA SER A 28 -13.49 6.25 22.86
C SER A 28 -13.84 7.74 22.74
N GLU A 29 -14.67 8.11 21.75
CA GLU A 29 -15.08 9.49 21.52
C GLU A 29 -16.00 10.01 22.64
N VAL A 30 -16.88 9.14 23.15
CA VAL A 30 -17.72 9.44 24.32
C VAL A 30 -16.86 9.73 25.55
N ARG A 31 -15.77 8.97 25.75
CA ARG A 31 -14.87 9.17 26.88
C ARG A 31 -14.12 10.50 26.80
N ILE A 32 -13.70 10.90 25.60
CA ILE A 32 -13.07 12.21 25.34
C ILE A 32 -14.03 13.34 25.73
N HIS A 33 -15.26 13.32 25.23
CA HIS A 33 -16.26 14.33 25.57
C HIS A 33 -16.62 14.36 27.06
N ILE A 34 -16.66 13.21 27.75
CA ILE A 34 -16.88 13.17 29.21
C ILE A 34 -15.72 13.82 29.97
N GLU A 35 -14.47 13.65 29.54
CA GLU A 35 -13.32 14.29 30.19
C GLU A 35 -13.27 15.80 29.88
N GLU A 36 -13.55 16.23 28.66
CA GLU A 36 -13.68 17.66 28.30
C GLU A 36 -14.76 18.36 29.13
N ILE A 37 -15.90 17.69 29.35
CA ILE A 37 -16.99 18.18 30.19
C ILE A 37 -16.56 18.24 31.66
N LYS A 38 -15.82 17.24 32.16
CA LYS A 38 -15.29 17.25 33.54
C LYS A 38 -14.30 18.39 33.73
N GLU A 39 -13.37 18.60 32.81
CA GLU A 39 -12.44 19.73 32.85
C GLU A 39 -13.17 21.07 32.80
N SER A 40 -14.14 21.22 31.89
CA SER A 40 -14.98 22.42 31.81
C SER A 40 -15.77 22.67 33.12
N SER A 41 -16.23 21.61 33.79
CA SER A 41 -16.92 21.71 35.08
C SER A 41 -15.99 22.03 36.26
N LYS A 42 -14.73 21.57 36.22
CA LYS A 42 -13.69 21.99 37.17
C LYS A 42 -13.39 23.48 37.01
N LEU A 43 -13.35 23.97 35.77
CA LEU A 43 -13.16 25.38 35.44
C LEU A 43 -14.37 26.24 35.90
N ALA A 44 -15.59 25.73 35.74
CA ALA A 44 -16.81 26.41 36.16
C ALA A 44 -16.98 26.45 37.71
N ASN A 45 -16.54 25.41 38.42
CA ASN A 45 -16.62 25.35 39.88
C ASN A 45 -15.67 26.33 40.60
N SER A 46 -14.70 26.96 39.92
CA SER A 46 -13.82 27.96 40.56
C SER A 46 -14.26 29.42 40.36
N LYS A 47 -15.26 29.70 39.50
CA LYS A 47 -15.67 31.09 39.21
C LYS A 47 -17.18 31.37 39.13
N VAL A 48 -18.07 30.35 39.12
CA VAL A 48 -19.49 30.58 38.77
C VAL A 48 -20.47 30.36 39.93
N ILE A 49 -20.02 29.83 41.08
CA ILE A 49 -20.94 29.53 42.20
C ILE A 49 -21.46 30.78 42.93
N ASP A 50 -20.80 31.95 42.80
CA ASP A 50 -21.23 33.16 43.51
C ASP A 50 -22.30 33.99 42.80
N THR A 51 -22.72 33.67 41.56
CA THR A 51 -23.64 34.55 40.79
C THR A 51 -24.90 33.89 40.22
N MET A 52 -25.22 32.64 40.55
CA MET A 52 -26.47 32.02 40.06
C MET A 52 -27.35 31.49 41.20
N SER A 53 -28.10 32.41 41.81
CA SER A 53 -29.28 32.10 42.64
C SER A 53 -30.46 31.78 41.71
N TYR A 54 -30.64 30.49 41.39
CA TYR A 54 -31.86 30.03 40.71
C TYR A 54 -32.95 29.77 41.76
N ASN A 55 -33.92 30.68 41.84
CA ASN A 55 -35.00 30.63 42.82
C ASN A 55 -36.23 29.84 42.33
N SER A 56 -36.22 29.34 41.08
CA SER A 56 -37.32 28.56 40.52
C SER A 56 -36.87 27.52 39.48
N PRO A 57 -37.50 26.32 39.44
CA PRO A 57 -37.31 25.36 38.34
C PRO A 57 -37.62 25.90 36.94
N LEU A 58 -38.38 27.01 36.83
CA LEU A 58 -38.66 27.69 35.57
C LEU A 58 -37.40 28.28 34.90
N ASP A 59 -36.38 28.65 35.69
CA ASP A 59 -35.16 29.25 35.16
C ASP A 59 -34.30 28.24 34.38
N LEU A 60 -34.48 26.94 34.64
CA LEU A 60 -33.85 25.84 33.88
C LEU A 60 -34.55 25.59 32.53
N VAL A 61 -35.87 25.83 32.45
CA VAL A 61 -36.68 25.55 31.25
C VAL A 61 -36.56 26.66 30.20
N TYR A 62 -36.31 27.90 30.63
CA TYR A 62 -36.09 29.06 29.75
C TYR A 62 -34.61 29.28 29.38
N ASN A 63 -33.71 28.40 29.84
CA ASN A 63 -32.31 28.48 29.45
C ASN A 63 -32.15 28.17 27.94
N PRO A 64 -31.49 29.04 27.14
CA PRO A 64 -31.30 28.83 25.71
C PRO A 64 -30.65 27.49 25.36
N CYS A 65 -29.79 26.95 26.23
CA CYS A 65 -29.19 25.63 26.07
C CYS A 65 -30.23 24.50 26.18
N PHE A 66 -31.29 24.67 27.00
CA PHE A 66 -32.39 23.72 27.14
C PHE A 66 -33.36 23.77 25.96
N GLN A 67 -33.57 24.93 25.35
CA GLN A 67 -34.39 25.07 24.15
C GLN A 67 -33.72 24.44 22.92
N HIS A 68 -32.41 24.60 22.77
CA HIS A 68 -31.65 23.91 21.72
C HIS A 68 -31.65 22.38 21.92
N TYR A 69 -31.72 21.92 23.17
CA TYR A 69 -31.82 20.51 23.51
C TYR A 69 -33.19 19.89 23.14
N ALA A 70 -34.28 20.63 23.32
CA ALA A 70 -35.64 20.19 22.98
C ALA A 70 -35.85 19.91 21.47
N THR A 71 -35.08 20.58 20.60
CA THR A 71 -35.09 20.35 19.14
C THR A 71 -34.40 19.06 18.70
N VAL A 72 -33.54 18.46 19.53
CA VAL A 72 -32.77 17.23 19.20
C VAL A 72 -33.32 15.98 19.91
N MET A 73 -34.25 16.19 20.84
CA MET A 73 -34.90 15.13 21.61
C MET A 73 -35.87 14.29 20.76
N ASN A 74 -36.03 13.01 21.08
CA ASN A 74 -36.98 12.17 20.36
C ASN A 74 -38.44 12.55 20.72
N LYS A 75 -39.42 12.12 19.91
CA LYS A 75 -40.84 12.45 20.10
C LYS A 75 -41.39 12.16 21.52
N THR A 76 -40.82 11.19 22.23
CA THR A 76 -41.25 10.82 23.59
C THR A 76 -40.81 11.86 24.62
N GLU A 77 -39.59 12.37 24.46
CA GLU A 77 -39.01 13.39 25.31
C GLU A 77 -39.66 14.78 25.09
N GLN A 78 -40.07 15.10 23.86
CA GLN A 78 -40.84 16.31 23.56
C GLN A 78 -42.24 16.30 24.20
N LYS A 79 -42.96 15.18 24.08
CA LYS A 79 -44.26 14.98 24.74
C LYS A 79 -44.15 15.08 26.27
N LEU A 80 -43.00 14.72 26.84
CA LEU A 80 -42.75 14.83 28.27
C LEU A 80 -42.61 16.29 28.72
N ILE A 81 -41.92 17.13 27.94
CA ILE A 81 -41.81 18.57 28.22
C ILE A 81 -43.20 19.23 28.14
N GLU A 82 -44.01 18.87 27.15
CA GLU A 82 -45.38 19.36 27.02
C GLU A 82 -46.27 18.91 28.20
N TYR A 83 -46.15 17.66 28.64
CA TYR A 83 -46.89 17.15 29.80
C TYR A 83 -46.49 17.86 31.11
N ILE A 84 -45.19 18.12 31.31
CA ILE A 84 -44.71 18.87 32.48
C ILE A 84 -45.21 20.32 32.44
N ARG A 85 -45.16 20.98 31.27
CA ARG A 85 -45.72 22.32 31.09
C ARG A 85 -47.21 22.35 31.42
N TYR A 86 -47.98 21.43 30.83
CA TYR A 86 -49.43 21.34 31.01
C TYR A 86 -49.82 21.19 32.49
N ASN A 87 -49.21 20.25 33.22
CA ASN A 87 -49.55 20.02 34.62
C ASN A 87 -49.10 21.14 35.55
N HIS A 88 -47.99 21.82 35.24
CA HIS A 88 -47.54 22.97 36.02
C HIS A 88 -48.47 24.19 35.83
N THR A 89 -49.08 24.32 34.65
CA THR A 89 -50.09 25.36 34.40
C THR A 89 -51.45 25.04 35.03
N THR A 90 -51.86 23.77 35.07
CA THR A 90 -53.20 23.39 35.56
C THR A 90 -53.25 23.06 37.05
N HIS A 91 -52.13 22.66 37.67
CA HIS A 91 -52.09 22.20 39.06
C HIS A 91 -50.87 22.75 39.83
N PRO A 92 -50.82 24.07 40.10
CA PRO A 92 -49.64 24.74 40.68
C PRO A 92 -49.29 24.29 42.12
N ASN A 93 -50.21 23.63 42.82
CA ASN A 93 -50.03 23.22 44.23
C ASN A 93 -49.62 21.75 44.42
N VAL A 94 -49.40 20.99 43.34
CA VAL A 94 -48.97 19.59 43.47
C VAL A 94 -47.46 19.54 43.69
N PRO A 95 -46.94 18.91 44.76
CA PRO A 95 -45.51 18.91 45.03
C PRO A 95 -44.75 18.20 43.91
N ASN A 96 -43.97 18.98 43.15
CA ASN A 96 -43.13 18.54 42.03
C ASN A 96 -42.26 17.29 42.32
N GLY A 97 -41.99 16.99 43.59
CA GLY A 97 -41.16 15.86 44.03
C GLY A 97 -41.70 14.45 43.71
N ARG A 98 -43.03 14.23 43.63
CA ARG A 98 -43.57 12.87 43.39
C ARG A 98 -43.46 12.44 41.92
N TYR A 99 -43.68 13.36 40.98
CA TYR A 99 -43.51 13.09 39.55
C TYR A 99 -42.04 12.85 39.20
N VAL A 100 -41.15 13.68 39.72
CA VAL A 100 -39.69 13.54 39.51
C VAL A 100 -39.19 12.17 39.99
N ALA A 101 -39.67 11.67 41.13
CA ALA A 101 -39.27 10.35 41.65
C ALA A 101 -39.72 9.18 40.74
N TYR A 102 -40.92 9.25 40.17
CA TYR A 102 -41.44 8.23 39.25
C TYR A 102 -40.67 8.21 37.92
N PHE A 103 -40.34 9.38 37.37
CA PHE A 103 -39.54 9.50 36.15
C PHE A 103 -38.07 9.11 36.34
N ILE A 104 -37.47 9.40 37.50
CA ILE A 104 -36.12 8.87 37.82
C ILE A 104 -36.15 7.34 37.84
N LYS A 105 -37.24 6.72 38.31
CA LYS A 105 -37.36 5.26 38.37
C LYS A 105 -37.54 4.63 36.97
N ILE A 106 -38.39 5.20 36.12
CA ILE A 106 -38.56 4.75 34.72
C ILE A 106 -37.31 5.01 33.89
N GLY A 107 -36.73 6.21 33.98
CA GLY A 107 -35.52 6.59 33.27
C GLY A 107 -34.33 5.72 33.64
N LYS A 108 -34.21 5.31 34.92
CA LYS A 108 -33.18 4.35 35.34
C LYS A 108 -33.35 2.98 34.68
N ALA A 109 -34.57 2.45 34.62
CA ALA A 109 -34.82 1.14 34.03
C ALA A 109 -34.52 1.10 32.52
N GLU A 110 -34.92 2.15 31.78
CA GLU A 110 -34.60 2.26 30.35
C GLU A 110 -33.11 2.53 30.09
N TYR A 111 -32.46 3.31 30.95
CA TYR A 111 -31.00 3.50 30.91
C TYR A 111 -30.26 2.17 31.13
N ASP A 112 -30.66 1.39 32.14
CA ASP A 112 -30.03 0.10 32.44
C ASP A 112 -30.20 -0.90 31.27
N LYS A 113 -31.36 -0.90 30.60
CA LYS A 113 -31.58 -1.68 29.36
C LYS A 113 -30.67 -1.23 28.22
N CYS A 114 -30.52 0.08 28.01
CA CYS A 114 -29.65 0.64 26.98
C CYS A 114 -28.18 0.25 27.22
N ILE A 115 -27.69 0.38 28.46
CA ILE A 115 -26.34 -0.03 28.84
C ILE A 115 -26.13 -1.53 28.64
N ALA A 116 -27.11 -2.38 28.98
CA ALA A 116 -27.03 -3.82 28.74
C ALA A 116 -26.93 -4.14 27.23
N LYS A 117 -27.72 -3.46 26.39
CA LYS A 117 -27.66 -3.60 24.93
C LYS A 117 -26.29 -3.20 24.37
N LEU A 118 -25.77 -2.04 24.78
CA LEU A 118 -24.45 -1.54 24.35
C LEU A 118 -23.31 -2.48 24.78
N LYS A 119 -23.38 -3.07 25.98
CA LYS A 119 -22.40 -4.06 26.44
C LYS A 119 -22.43 -5.31 25.57
N ASN A 120 -23.62 -5.82 25.25
CA ASN A 120 -23.78 -7.00 24.38
C ASN A 120 -23.28 -6.73 22.95
N GLU A 121 -23.57 -5.55 22.40
CA GLU A 121 -23.09 -5.15 21.07
C GLU A 121 -21.56 -4.97 21.06
N SER A 122 -20.99 -4.34 22.09
CA SER A 122 -19.54 -4.20 22.25
C SER A 122 -18.85 -5.56 22.36
N GLU A 123 -19.44 -6.53 23.07
CA GLU A 123 -18.88 -7.88 23.17
C GLU A 123 -18.95 -8.63 21.83
N LYS A 124 -20.06 -8.51 21.09
CA LYS A 124 -20.18 -9.08 19.74
C LYS A 124 -19.14 -8.51 18.78
N GLU A 125 -18.91 -7.20 18.84
CA GLU A 125 -17.93 -6.54 17.98
C GLU A 125 -16.49 -6.98 18.32
N ARG A 126 -16.15 -7.09 19.61
CA ARG A 126 -14.86 -7.66 20.03
C ARG A 126 -14.66 -9.09 19.52
N LYS A 127 -15.71 -9.92 19.51
CA LYS A 127 -15.64 -11.28 18.97
C LYS A 127 -15.40 -11.28 17.46
N ARG A 128 -16.07 -10.41 16.70
CA ARG A 128 -15.84 -10.25 15.25
C ARG A 128 -14.43 -9.80 14.93
N GLN A 129 -13.92 -8.79 15.65
CA GLN A 129 -12.55 -8.30 15.49
C GLN A 129 -11.50 -9.36 15.83
N ALA A 130 -11.71 -10.12 16.91
CA ALA A 130 -10.83 -11.23 17.28
C ALA A 130 -10.83 -12.34 16.22
N GLU A 131 -11.97 -12.65 15.62
CA GLU A 131 -12.08 -13.64 14.55
C GLU A 131 -11.39 -13.16 13.26
N GLN A 132 -11.57 -11.89 12.89
CA GLN A 132 -10.89 -11.29 11.75
C GLN A 132 -9.37 -11.31 11.92
N ALA A 133 -8.86 -10.87 13.08
CA ALA A 133 -7.43 -10.90 13.39
C ALA A 133 -6.86 -12.32 13.32
N LYS A 134 -7.63 -13.33 13.74
CA LYS A 134 -7.24 -14.74 13.62
C LYS A 134 -7.12 -15.18 12.16
N ARG A 135 -8.03 -14.75 11.27
CA ARG A 135 -7.98 -15.06 9.83
C ARG A 135 -6.78 -14.39 9.16
N GLU A 136 -6.53 -13.12 9.46
CA GLU A 136 -5.38 -12.38 8.92
C GLU A 136 -4.05 -13.00 9.36
N LEU A 137 -3.95 -13.41 10.63
CA LEU A 137 -2.77 -14.11 11.13
C LEU A 137 -2.52 -15.45 10.41
N GLU A 138 -3.59 -16.21 10.13
CA GLU A 138 -3.49 -17.48 9.42
C GLU A 138 -3.08 -17.29 7.96
N GLN A 139 -3.64 -16.28 7.28
CA GLN A 139 -3.22 -15.92 5.92
C GLN A 139 -1.75 -15.50 5.87
N ALA A 140 -1.28 -14.70 6.83
CA ALA A 140 0.12 -14.30 6.92
C ALA A 140 1.05 -15.51 7.16
N ARG A 141 0.63 -16.49 7.97
CA ARG A 141 1.36 -17.75 8.16
C ARG A 141 1.47 -18.57 6.88
N GLN A 142 0.36 -18.71 6.14
CA GLN A 142 0.36 -19.43 4.87
C GLN A 142 1.25 -18.75 3.82
N ALA A 143 1.18 -17.42 3.70
CA ALA A 143 2.06 -16.66 2.81
C ALA A 143 3.54 -16.84 3.16
N LYS A 144 3.89 -16.84 4.45
CA LYS A 144 5.26 -17.09 4.91
C LYS A 144 5.74 -18.51 4.56
N ILE A 145 4.90 -19.53 4.76
CA ILE A 145 5.22 -20.92 4.38
C ILE A 145 5.46 -21.03 2.87
N GLN A 146 4.64 -20.37 2.04
CA GLN A 146 4.82 -20.35 0.60
C GLN A 146 6.14 -19.68 0.18
N GLN A 147 6.47 -18.56 0.82
CA GLN A 147 7.75 -17.87 0.60
C GLN A 147 8.94 -18.77 0.96
N GLU A 148 8.93 -19.40 2.14
CA GLU A 148 10.00 -20.31 2.57
C GLU A 148 10.15 -21.52 1.62
N GLN A 149 9.04 -22.03 1.07
CA GLN A 149 9.07 -23.10 0.06
C GLN A 149 9.70 -22.62 -1.25
N GLN A 150 9.39 -21.41 -1.71
CA GLN A 150 10.00 -20.83 -2.92
C GLN A 150 11.50 -20.61 -2.73
N GLU A 151 11.91 -20.03 -1.60
CA GLU A 151 13.33 -19.83 -1.27
C GLU A 151 14.08 -21.16 -1.19
N LYS A 152 13.47 -22.21 -0.62
CA LYS A 152 14.07 -23.55 -0.60
C LYS A 152 14.27 -24.11 -2.01
N ILE A 153 13.25 -24.02 -2.88
CA ILE A 153 13.35 -24.48 -4.27
C ILE A 153 14.46 -23.73 -5.01
N GLN A 154 14.56 -22.41 -4.83
CA GLN A 154 15.62 -21.60 -5.41
C GLN A 154 17.01 -22.03 -4.91
N ASN A 155 17.17 -22.20 -3.60
CA ASN A 155 18.44 -22.60 -3.00
C ASN A 155 18.88 -24.01 -3.42
N ASP A 156 17.94 -24.97 -3.48
CA ASP A 156 18.23 -26.33 -3.93
C ASP A 156 18.64 -26.34 -5.42
N PHE A 157 18.01 -25.49 -6.24
CA PHE A 157 18.41 -25.28 -7.64
C PHE A 157 19.82 -24.70 -7.74
N ILE A 158 20.13 -23.63 -6.98
CA ILE A 158 21.46 -23.01 -6.96
C ILE A 158 22.53 -24.05 -6.60
N LYS A 159 22.35 -24.81 -5.50
CA LYS A 159 23.30 -25.84 -5.07
C LYS A 159 23.53 -26.92 -6.12
N LYS A 160 22.47 -27.32 -6.84
CA LYS A 160 22.59 -28.28 -7.95
C LYS A 160 23.44 -27.70 -9.08
N MET A 161 23.22 -26.45 -9.45
CA MET A 161 23.94 -25.75 -10.52
C MET A 161 25.41 -25.49 -10.17
N GLU A 162 25.70 -25.11 -8.91
CA GLU A 162 27.06 -25.01 -8.37
C GLU A 162 27.80 -26.35 -8.45
N LYS A 163 27.15 -27.45 -8.05
CA LYS A 163 27.72 -28.80 -8.10
C LYS A 163 28.04 -29.25 -9.53
N GLU A 164 27.28 -28.77 -10.52
CA GLU A 164 27.52 -29.05 -11.94
C GLU A 164 28.62 -28.15 -12.55
N GLY A 165 29.24 -27.25 -11.79
CA GLY A 165 30.21 -26.28 -12.30
C GLY A 165 29.60 -25.24 -13.24
N LYS A 166 28.27 -25.15 -13.27
CA LYS A 166 27.47 -24.26 -14.11
C LYS A 166 26.82 -23.23 -13.20
N VAL A 167 27.57 -22.22 -12.77
CA VAL A 167 26.96 -21.06 -12.08
C VAL A 167 25.87 -20.50 -13.00
N VAL A 168 24.61 -20.37 -12.58
CA VAL A 168 23.53 -19.83 -13.44
C VAL A 168 22.62 -18.87 -12.67
N ALA A 169 22.59 -17.64 -13.20
CA ALA A 169 21.50 -16.64 -13.24
C ALA A 169 20.94 -16.06 -11.93
N TYR A 170 21.08 -14.73 -11.83
CA TYR A 170 20.19 -13.88 -11.04
C TYR A 170 18.99 -13.46 -11.89
N PHE A 171 17.78 -13.79 -11.44
CA PHE A 171 16.54 -13.21 -11.95
C PHE A 171 16.32 -11.86 -11.25
N GLY A 172 17.10 -10.84 -11.65
CA GLY A 172 16.81 -9.47 -11.23
C GLY A 172 15.62 -8.95 -12.04
N ASP A 173 14.45 -8.81 -11.42
CA ASP A 173 13.40 -7.96 -11.99
C ASP A 173 13.85 -6.52 -11.83
N ASN A 174 14.50 -5.97 -12.86
CA ASN A 174 14.64 -4.53 -12.92
C ASN A 174 13.24 -4.02 -13.25
N SER A 175 12.55 -3.46 -12.27
CA SER A 175 11.13 -3.05 -12.35
C SER A 175 10.81 -2.09 -13.51
N GLU A 176 11.83 -1.61 -14.21
CA GLU A 176 11.74 -0.73 -15.37
C GLU A 176 12.07 -1.40 -16.72
N ASN A 177 12.67 -2.60 -16.76
CA ASN A 177 13.07 -3.27 -18.00
C ASN A 177 12.64 -4.74 -18.06
N ARG A 178 11.80 -5.05 -19.06
CA ARG A 178 11.24 -6.37 -19.38
C ARG A 178 12.27 -7.37 -19.91
N LEU A 179 13.38 -7.60 -19.21
CA LEU A 179 14.41 -8.55 -19.60
C LEU A 179 14.80 -9.46 -18.45
N ILE A 180 14.97 -10.74 -18.77
CA ILE A 180 15.53 -11.75 -17.87
C ILE A 180 16.98 -11.95 -18.30
N TYR A 181 17.93 -11.92 -17.38
CA TYR A 181 19.33 -12.20 -17.70
C TYR A 181 19.83 -13.45 -16.99
N LYS A 182 20.78 -14.12 -17.64
CA LYS A 182 21.44 -15.32 -17.16
C LYS A 182 22.94 -15.11 -17.26
N GLU A 183 23.63 -15.18 -16.14
CA GLU A 183 25.09 -15.16 -16.11
C GLU A 183 25.64 -16.52 -15.71
N TYR A 184 26.72 -16.94 -16.38
CA TYR A 184 27.44 -18.17 -16.10
C TYR A 184 28.89 -18.08 -16.51
N TYR A 185 29.71 -19.07 -16.10
CA TYR A 185 31.10 -19.18 -16.51
C TYR A 185 31.29 -20.42 -17.37
N GLU A 186 32.09 -20.30 -18.43
CA GLU A 186 32.52 -21.41 -19.28
C GLU A 186 34.01 -21.22 -19.56
N ASN A 187 34.86 -22.17 -19.13
CA ASN A 187 36.32 -22.10 -19.26
C ASN A 187 36.92 -20.80 -18.68
N ASP A 188 36.51 -20.41 -17.46
CA ASP A 188 36.89 -19.16 -16.77
C ASP A 188 36.44 -17.85 -17.45
N GLU A 189 35.65 -17.94 -18.53
CA GLU A 189 35.07 -16.78 -19.20
C GLU A 189 33.64 -16.55 -18.73
N LYS A 190 33.35 -15.33 -18.27
CA LYS A 190 31.98 -14.93 -17.92
C LYS A 190 31.14 -14.81 -19.20
N ILE A 191 29.93 -15.34 -19.17
CA ILE A 191 28.92 -15.24 -20.22
C ILE A 191 27.65 -14.67 -19.63
N THR A 192 27.02 -13.74 -20.33
CA THR A 192 25.72 -13.15 -20.01
C THR A 192 24.77 -13.35 -21.19
N GLU A 193 23.61 -13.95 -20.95
CA GLU A 193 22.51 -14.13 -21.91
C GLU A 193 21.33 -13.25 -21.47
N LEU A 194 20.76 -12.45 -22.37
CA LEU A 194 19.56 -11.64 -22.15
C LEU A 194 18.39 -12.23 -22.92
N PHE A 195 17.28 -12.45 -22.23
CA PHE A 195 16.03 -12.99 -22.77
C PHE A 195 14.91 -11.97 -22.65
N ASP A 196 13.98 -12.03 -23.60
CA ASP A 196 12.71 -11.31 -23.53
C ASP A 196 11.85 -11.79 -22.36
N LYS A 197 11.33 -10.86 -21.54
CA LYS A 197 10.52 -11.21 -20.35
C LYS A 197 9.12 -11.71 -20.70
N GLU A 198 8.54 -11.32 -21.83
CA GLU A 198 7.19 -11.73 -22.20
C GLU A 198 7.16 -13.20 -22.62
N SER A 199 8.13 -13.62 -23.43
CA SER A 199 8.26 -15.02 -23.86
C SER A 199 9.06 -15.88 -22.87
N GLY A 200 9.97 -15.30 -22.09
CA GLY A 200 10.92 -15.98 -21.21
C GLY A 200 11.86 -16.96 -21.92
N THR A 201 11.83 -17.02 -23.24
CA THR A 201 12.47 -18.06 -24.07
C THR A 201 13.22 -17.49 -25.26
N GLU A 202 12.81 -16.32 -25.75
CA GLU A 202 13.50 -15.66 -26.86
C GLU A 202 14.78 -14.99 -26.37
N LEU A 203 15.93 -15.51 -26.79
CA LEU A 203 17.23 -14.90 -26.56
C LEU A 203 17.33 -13.61 -27.40
N LYS A 204 17.65 -12.48 -26.76
CA LYS A 204 17.83 -11.16 -27.39
C LYS A 204 19.29 -10.78 -27.54
N SER A 205 20.14 -11.17 -26.59
CA SER A 205 21.59 -10.98 -26.75
C SER A 205 22.39 -11.98 -25.94
N LYS A 206 23.62 -12.22 -26.38
CA LYS A 206 24.63 -13.00 -25.68
C LYS A 206 25.95 -12.25 -25.66
N ALA A 207 26.55 -12.09 -24.50
CA ALA A 207 27.84 -11.44 -24.31
C ALA A 207 28.81 -12.40 -23.63
N ARG A 208 30.06 -12.39 -24.05
CA ARG A 208 31.16 -13.07 -23.37
C ARG A 208 32.24 -12.08 -22.98
N PHE A 209 32.84 -12.28 -21.83
CA PHE A 209 33.86 -11.41 -21.27
C PHE A 209 35.18 -12.16 -21.09
N TYR A 210 36.28 -11.44 -21.25
CA TYR A 210 37.59 -11.90 -20.82
C TYR A 210 37.63 -12.07 -19.28
N PRO A 211 38.61 -12.81 -18.75
CA PRO A 211 38.85 -12.86 -17.29
C PRO A 211 39.08 -11.48 -16.66
N SER A 212 39.54 -10.49 -17.44
CA SER A 212 39.68 -9.09 -17.02
C SER A 212 38.35 -8.37 -16.80
N GLY A 213 37.23 -8.96 -17.21
CA GLY A 213 35.89 -8.35 -17.20
C GLY A 213 35.57 -7.51 -18.44
N LEU A 214 36.53 -7.33 -19.36
CA LEU A 214 36.28 -6.63 -20.62
C LEU A 214 35.47 -7.49 -21.60
N LEU A 215 34.62 -6.86 -22.39
CA LEU A 215 33.81 -7.54 -23.40
C LEU A 215 34.73 -8.19 -24.45
N LYS A 216 34.52 -9.47 -24.74
CA LYS A 216 35.26 -10.27 -25.73
C LYS A 216 34.47 -10.41 -27.01
N TYR A 217 33.20 -10.78 -26.91
CA TYR A 217 32.28 -10.74 -28.04
C TYR A 217 30.84 -10.55 -27.57
N LYS A 218 30.00 -10.04 -28.47
CA LYS A 218 28.56 -9.86 -28.26
C LYS A 218 27.80 -10.30 -29.51
N GLU A 219 26.69 -11.00 -29.32
CA GLU A 219 25.74 -11.43 -30.36
C GLU A 219 24.39 -10.82 -30.03
N GLU A 220 23.72 -10.27 -31.04
CA GLU A 220 22.35 -9.75 -30.94
C GLU A 220 21.41 -10.58 -31.80
N TYR A 221 20.24 -10.86 -31.27
CA TYR A 221 19.27 -11.77 -31.87
C TYR A 221 17.95 -11.06 -32.16
N SER A 222 17.37 -11.38 -33.32
CA SER A 222 16.00 -11.04 -33.69
C SER A 222 15.31 -12.30 -34.20
N ASP A 223 14.11 -12.59 -33.71
CA ASP A 223 13.32 -13.77 -34.10
C ASP A 223 14.12 -15.09 -33.96
N GLY A 224 14.93 -15.17 -32.90
CA GLY A 224 15.78 -16.34 -32.61
C GLY A 224 17.00 -16.53 -33.53
N LYS A 225 17.27 -15.60 -34.45
CA LYS A 225 18.45 -15.62 -35.33
C LYS A 225 19.43 -14.51 -34.98
N ILE A 226 20.72 -14.76 -35.16
CA ILE A 226 21.75 -13.72 -34.98
C ILE A 226 21.57 -12.67 -36.08
N ASN A 227 21.40 -11.42 -35.68
CA ASN A 227 21.32 -10.27 -36.58
C ASN A 227 22.67 -9.54 -36.64
N GLU A 228 23.37 -9.46 -35.51
CA GLU A 228 24.69 -8.83 -35.44
C GLU A 228 25.63 -9.58 -34.49
N LYS A 229 26.93 -9.55 -34.81
CA LYS A 229 28.00 -10.05 -33.94
C LYS A 229 29.16 -9.08 -33.88
N TYR A 230 29.67 -8.86 -32.68
CA TYR A 230 30.74 -7.94 -32.35
C TYR A 230 31.88 -8.70 -31.70
N ILE A 231 33.12 -8.46 -32.12
CA ILE A 231 34.33 -9.05 -31.53
C ILE A 231 35.27 -7.93 -31.11
N TYR A 232 35.75 -8.03 -29.88
CA TYR A 232 36.62 -7.05 -29.25
C TYR A 232 37.98 -7.69 -28.93
N ASP A 233 39.03 -6.88 -28.90
CA ASP A 233 40.33 -7.30 -28.41
C ASP A 233 40.38 -7.34 -26.87
N SER A 234 41.48 -7.83 -26.31
CA SER A 234 41.68 -7.91 -24.84
C SER A 234 41.78 -6.55 -24.15
N ASN A 235 41.83 -5.44 -24.90
CA ASN A 235 41.78 -4.08 -24.38
C ASN A 235 40.37 -3.47 -24.51
N GLY A 236 39.39 -4.24 -24.97
CA GLY A 236 37.99 -3.81 -25.12
C GLY A 236 37.72 -2.99 -26.38
N LYS A 237 38.61 -2.99 -27.36
CA LYS A 237 38.41 -2.28 -28.64
C LYS A 237 37.74 -3.18 -29.66
N LEU A 238 36.74 -2.67 -30.36
CA LEU A 238 36.07 -3.40 -31.44
C LEU A 238 37.07 -3.66 -32.57
N VAL A 239 37.24 -4.92 -32.96
CA VAL A 239 38.14 -5.32 -34.07
C VAL A 239 37.37 -5.87 -35.26
N LYS A 240 36.19 -6.45 -35.02
CA LYS A 240 35.36 -7.04 -36.08
C LYS A 240 33.86 -6.93 -35.77
N LYS A 241 33.06 -6.65 -36.79
CA LYS A 241 31.59 -6.71 -36.73
C LYS A 241 31.05 -7.55 -37.89
N TYR A 242 30.01 -8.33 -37.64
CA TYR A 242 29.23 -9.06 -38.62
C TYR A 242 27.79 -8.53 -38.58
N GLU A 243 27.21 -8.25 -39.73
CA GLU A 243 25.82 -7.83 -39.91
C GLU A 243 25.15 -8.84 -40.85
N TYR A 244 24.17 -9.58 -40.33
CA TYR A 244 23.42 -10.58 -41.07
C TYR A 244 22.13 -9.94 -41.57
N ASN A 245 21.96 -9.81 -42.87
CA ASN A 245 20.70 -9.27 -43.40
C ASN A 245 19.64 -10.37 -43.54
N PHE A 246 18.37 -9.97 -43.58
CA PHE A 246 17.24 -10.90 -43.75
C PHE A 246 17.26 -11.69 -45.07
N ASN A 247 18.02 -11.21 -46.06
CA ASN A 247 18.15 -11.84 -47.38
C ASN A 247 19.30 -12.86 -47.43
N GLY A 248 19.94 -13.16 -46.29
CA GLY A 248 21.03 -14.14 -46.21
C GLY A 248 22.42 -13.60 -46.60
N LYS A 249 22.55 -12.31 -46.97
CA LYS A 249 23.86 -11.69 -47.14
C LYS A 249 24.49 -11.38 -45.80
N LEU A 250 25.80 -11.51 -45.76
CA LEU A 250 26.63 -11.18 -44.61
C LEU A 250 27.55 -10.01 -44.96
N LEU A 251 27.58 -8.99 -44.10
CA LEU A 251 28.57 -7.93 -44.16
C LEU A 251 29.54 -8.07 -42.98
N GLU A 252 30.81 -8.32 -43.27
CA GLU A 252 31.91 -8.29 -42.29
C GLU A 252 32.61 -6.95 -42.35
N LYS A 253 32.92 -6.35 -41.18
CA LYS A 253 33.62 -5.07 -41.03
C LYS A 253 34.82 -5.23 -40.10
N TYR A 254 35.96 -4.68 -40.47
CA TYR A 254 37.20 -4.73 -39.69
C TYR A 254 37.63 -3.33 -39.25
N TYR A 255 38.10 -3.24 -38.02
CA TYR A 255 38.48 -1.98 -37.38
C TYR A 255 39.96 -1.99 -37.01
N ASP A 256 40.60 -0.84 -37.12
CA ASP A 256 41.98 -0.66 -36.67
C ASP A 256 42.09 -0.53 -35.14
N SER A 257 43.32 -0.43 -34.65
CA SER A 257 43.61 -0.24 -33.22
C SER A 257 43.07 1.08 -32.63
N ASN A 258 42.62 2.02 -33.46
CA ASN A 258 41.98 3.27 -33.04
C ASN A 258 40.45 3.20 -33.12
N GLY A 259 39.89 2.05 -33.54
CA GLY A 259 38.44 1.86 -33.71
C GLY A 259 37.89 2.43 -35.01
N LYS A 260 38.74 2.75 -35.99
CA LYS A 260 38.30 3.21 -37.31
C LYS A 260 38.03 2.02 -38.23
N LEU A 261 36.93 2.06 -38.96
CA LEU A 261 36.61 1.07 -40.00
C LEU A 261 37.66 1.16 -41.12
N VAL A 262 38.27 0.04 -41.49
CA VAL A 262 39.34 -0.02 -42.50
C VAL A 262 39.01 -0.93 -43.67
N GLU A 263 38.28 -2.02 -43.43
CA GLU A 263 37.88 -2.96 -44.48
C GLU A 263 36.47 -3.48 -44.25
N GLY A 264 35.79 -3.83 -45.35
CA GLY A 264 34.50 -4.51 -45.35
C GLY A 264 34.41 -5.61 -46.40
N TYR A 265 33.64 -6.66 -46.13
CA TYR A 265 33.46 -7.81 -47.03
C TYR A 265 31.98 -8.17 -47.07
N GLU A 266 31.38 -8.19 -48.26
CA GLU A 266 29.98 -8.59 -48.48
C GLU A 266 29.91 -9.96 -49.13
N TYR A 267 29.19 -10.87 -48.51
CA TYR A 267 28.93 -12.21 -49.02
C TYR A 267 27.49 -12.32 -49.48
N ASP A 268 27.25 -13.00 -50.60
CA ASP A 268 25.91 -13.29 -51.09
C ASP A 268 25.19 -14.35 -50.24
N SER A 269 23.95 -14.69 -50.61
CA SER A 269 23.14 -15.69 -49.91
C SER A 269 23.72 -17.12 -50.00
N ASP A 270 24.60 -17.38 -50.96
CA ASP A 270 25.30 -18.66 -51.12
C ASP A 270 26.63 -18.69 -50.32
N GLY A 271 26.95 -17.59 -49.61
CA GLY A 271 28.16 -17.43 -48.81
C GLY A 271 29.41 -17.10 -49.64
N LYS A 272 29.26 -16.73 -50.92
CA LYS A 272 30.40 -16.33 -51.76
C LYS A 272 30.69 -14.85 -51.57
N LEU A 273 31.98 -14.50 -51.53
CA LEU A 273 32.42 -13.11 -51.49
C LEU A 273 31.98 -12.42 -52.78
N SER A 274 31.14 -11.40 -52.64
CA SER A 274 30.60 -10.60 -53.75
C SER A 274 31.26 -9.24 -53.85
N LYS A 275 31.64 -8.64 -52.71
CA LYS A 275 32.31 -7.33 -52.67
C LYS A 275 33.33 -7.22 -51.56
N LYS A 276 34.38 -6.44 -51.79
CA LYS A 276 35.34 -5.98 -50.79
C LYS A 276 35.42 -4.44 -50.82
N TYR A 277 35.38 -3.82 -49.66
CA TYR A 277 35.44 -2.37 -49.46
C TYR A 277 36.69 -1.99 -48.66
N PHE A 278 37.32 -0.88 -49.01
CA PHE A 278 38.38 -0.24 -48.24
C PHE A 278 37.93 1.14 -47.81
N TYR A 279 38.18 1.49 -46.55
CA TYR A 279 37.70 2.71 -45.95
C TYR A 279 38.85 3.63 -45.54
N LEU A 280 38.64 4.94 -45.69
CA LEU A 280 39.49 5.99 -45.12
C LEU A 280 38.57 7.00 -44.43
N ASP A 281 38.76 7.18 -43.12
CA ASP A 281 37.96 8.09 -42.29
C ASP A 281 36.44 7.90 -42.40
N GLY A 282 36.00 6.65 -42.67
CA GLY A 282 34.60 6.26 -42.74
C GLY A 282 34.03 6.19 -44.16
N ASP A 283 34.73 6.74 -45.15
CA ASP A 283 34.30 6.73 -46.55
C ASP A 283 34.93 5.58 -47.32
N ILE A 284 34.16 4.96 -48.23
CA ILE A 284 34.67 3.94 -49.15
C ILE A 284 35.59 4.63 -50.16
N VAL A 285 36.89 4.31 -50.11
CA VAL A 285 37.89 4.81 -51.06
C VAL A 285 38.17 3.82 -52.18
N HIS A 286 37.86 2.54 -51.97
CA HIS A 286 38.03 1.51 -52.99
C HIS A 286 37.01 0.38 -52.79
N GLU A 287 36.42 -0.09 -53.89
CA GLU A 287 35.49 -1.22 -53.95
C GLU A 287 35.99 -2.21 -55.00
N VAL A 288 35.98 -3.50 -54.65
CA VAL A 288 36.26 -4.61 -55.54
C VAL A 288 35.01 -5.48 -55.61
N ILE A 289 34.50 -5.73 -56.82
CA ILE A 289 33.34 -6.57 -57.07
C ILE A 289 33.83 -7.91 -57.64
N TYR A 290 33.28 -9.00 -57.11
CA TYR A 290 33.55 -10.36 -57.53
C TYR A 290 32.29 -10.91 -58.23
N GLU A 291 32.47 -11.42 -59.45
CA GLU A 291 31.42 -12.06 -60.28
C GLU A 291 31.36 -13.58 -60.08
#